data_AF-A0A831UX92-F1
#
_entry.id   AF-A0A831UX92-F1
#
_cell.length_a   1.000
_cell.length_b   1.000
_cell.length_c   1.000
_cell.angle_alpha   90.00
_cell.angle_beta   90.00
_cell.angle_gamma   90.00
#
_symmetry.space_group_name_H-M   'P 1'
#
loop_
_entity.id
_entity.type
_entity.pdbx_description
1 polymer ?
#
loop_
_entity_poly.entity_id
_entity_poly.type
_entity_poly.pdbx_seq_one_letter_code
_entity_poly.pdbx_strand_id
1 'polypeptide(L)' 'MDPGAEKSPFAIPNIRLFVALRIFFNTRFYYPVFTILFLDFGLSIEQFALLNTVW' A
#
# COMPACT_ATOMS: atom_id res chain seq x y z
N MET A 1 20.05 -17.90 30.33
CA MET A 1 20.26 -18.10 28.89
C MET A 1 18.86 -18.18 28.31
N ASP A 2 18.33 -17.07 27.82
CA ASP A 2 16.90 -16.95 27.50
C ASP A 2 16.60 -17.68 26.18
N PRO A 3 15.77 -18.74 26.20
CA PRO A 3 15.54 -19.60 25.04
C PRO A 3 14.62 -18.98 23.97
N GLY A 4 14.48 -17.65 23.93
CA GLY A 4 13.46 -16.97 23.12
C GLY A 4 13.86 -15.60 22.58
N ALA A 5 15.16 -15.31 22.43
CA ALA A 5 15.59 -14.11 21.72
C ALA A 5 15.20 -14.23 20.23
N GLU A 6 13.96 -13.88 19.90
CA GLU A 6 13.45 -13.89 18.53
C GLU A 6 14.35 -13.01 17.65
N LYS A 7 14.95 -13.64 16.64
CA LYS A 7 15.75 -12.92 15.65
C LYS A 7 14.83 -11.96 14.93
N SER A 8 15.13 -10.66 15.02
CA SER A 8 14.39 -9.63 14.29
C SER A 8 14.27 -10.00 12.81
N PRO A 9 13.08 -9.90 12.19
CA PRO A 9 12.91 -10.11 10.75
C PRO A 9 13.82 -9.21 9.90
N PHE A 10 14.26 -8.08 10.46
CA PHE A 10 15.21 -7.16 9.83
C PHE A 10 16.65 -7.69 9.78
N ALA A 11 16.96 -8.80 10.46
CA ALA A 11 18.26 -9.48 10.39
C ALA A 11 18.43 -10.31 9.10
N ILE A 12 17.35 -10.53 8.34
CA ILE A 12 17.41 -11.22 7.04
C ILE A 12 18.08 -10.28 6.01
N PRO A 13 19.14 -10.71 5.32
CA PRO A 13 19.78 -9.90 4.27
C PRO A 13 18.76 -9.43 3.22
N ASN A 14 18.88 -8.18 2.78
CA ASN A 14 18.05 -7.55 1.74
C ASN A 14 16.55 -7.39 2.05
N ILE A 15 16.07 -7.72 3.25
CA ILE A 15 14.64 -7.62 3.61
C ILE A 15 14.05 -6.21 3.42
N ARG A 16 14.85 -5.16 3.66
CA ARG A 16 14.43 -3.77 3.42
C ARG A 16 14.15 -3.49 1.94
N LEU A 17 14.99 -4.01 1.04
CA LEU A 17 14.80 -3.88 -0.41
C LEU A 17 13.61 -4.71 -0.87
N PHE A 18 13.40 -5.90 -0.31
CA PHE A 18 12.22 -6.72 -0.60
C PHE A 18 10.92 -6.02 -0.19
N VAL A 19 10.88 -5.40 0.99
CA VAL A 19 9.73 -4.60 1.44
C VAL A 19 9.52 -3.39 0.51
N ALA A 20 10.57 -2.66 0.16
CA ALA A 20 10.47 -1.54 -0.78
C ALA A 20 9.96 -1.97 -2.17
N LEU A 21 10.43 -3.11 -2.68
CA LEU A 21 9.95 -3.71 -3.93
C LEU A 21 8.46 -4.06 -3.81
N ARG A 22 8.07 -4.76 -2.74
CA ARG A 22 6.66 -5.11 -2.50
C ARG A 22 5.79 -3.87 -2.43
N ILE A 23 6.22 -2.84 -1.71
CA ILE A 23 5.51 -1.56 -1.66
C ILE A 23 5.43 -0.99 -3.07
N PHE A 24 6.53 -0.68 -3.74
CA PHE A 24 6.52 -0.02 -5.07
C PHE A 24 5.65 -0.75 -6.11
N PHE A 25 5.72 -2.08 -6.14
CA PHE A 25 4.98 -2.90 -7.12
C PHE A 25 3.57 -3.32 -6.67
N ASN A 26 3.23 -3.25 -5.38
CA ASN A 26 1.87 -3.57 -4.89
C ASN A 26 1.09 -2.32 -4.45
N THR A 27 1.75 -1.17 -4.31
CA THR A 27 1.06 0.09 -4.03
C THR A 27 0.14 0.37 -5.19
N ARG A 28 -1.14 0.50 -4.85
CA ARG A 28 -2.25 0.77 -5.76
C ARG A 28 -2.20 2.23 -6.23
N PHE A 29 -1.10 2.60 -6.89
CA PHE A 29 -0.88 3.94 -7.47
C PHE A 29 -1.99 4.35 -8.45
N TYR A 30 -2.77 3.39 -8.95
CA TYR A 30 -3.94 3.67 -9.75
C TYR A 30 -5.04 4.42 -8.98
N TYR A 31 -5.16 4.28 -7.65
CA TYR A 31 -6.18 4.99 -6.90
C TYR A 31 -5.99 6.51 -6.92
N PRO A 32 -4.82 7.09 -6.57
CA PRO A 32 -4.60 8.53 -6.69
C PRO A 32 -4.87 9.07 -8.12
N VAL A 33 -4.44 8.35 -9.16
CA VAL A 33 -4.68 8.74 -10.55
C VAL A 33 -6.17 8.73 -10.87
N PHE A 34 -6.89 7.69 -10.44
CA PHE A 34 -8.34 7.61 -10.63
C PHE A 34 -9.08 8.66 -9.80
N THR A 35 -8.63 8.94 -8.57
CA THR A 35 -9.22 9.99 -7.74
C THR A 35 -9.19 11.32 -8.47
N ILE A 36 -8.05 11.73 -9.02
CA ILE A 36 -7.95 12.99 -9.78
C ILE A 36 -8.87 12.96 -11.00
N LEU A 37 -8.83 11.88 -11.80
CA LEU A 37 -9.66 11.75 -12.99
C LEU A 37 -11.17 11.85 -12.69
N PHE A 38 -11.64 11.16 -11.65
CA PHE A 38 -13.05 11.18 -11.28
C PHE A 38 -13.47 12.50 -10.64
N LEU A 39 -12.60 13.15 -9.86
CA LEU A 39 -12.83 14.50 -9.36
C LEU A 39 -12.96 15.50 -10.53
N ASP A 40 -12.12 15.37 -11.56
CA ASP A 40 -12.19 16.19 -12.78
C ASP A 40 -13.50 15.96 -13.56
N PHE A 41 -14.06 14.75 -13.50
CA PHE A 41 -15.39 14.43 -14.05
C PHE A 41 -16.57 14.81 -13.15
N GLY A 42 -16.31 15.45 -12.00
CA GLY A 42 -17.34 15.97 -11.10
C GLY A 42 -17.83 14.98 -10.04
N LEU A 43 -17.13 13.85 -9.84
CA LEU A 43 -17.41 12.92 -8.76
C LEU A 43 -16.85 13.47 -7.44
N SER A 44 -17.59 13.39 -6.34
CA SER A 44 -17.06 13.77 -5.03
C SER A 44 -16.09 12.72 -4.47
N ILE A 45 -15.24 13.13 -3.52
CA ILE A 45 -14.32 12.22 -2.82
C ILE A 45 -15.09 11.08 -2.13
N GLU A 46 -16.25 11.39 -1.54
CA GLU A 46 -17.10 10.41 -0.85
C GLU A 46 -17.68 9.37 -1.82
N GLN A 47 -18.16 9.82 -2.98
CA GLN A 47 -18.68 8.93 -4.02
C GLN A 47 -17.58 8.03 -4.59
N PHE A 48 -16.38 8.58 -4.80
CA PHE A 48 -15.21 7.79 -5.18
C PHE A 48 -14.87 6.76 -4.10
N ALA A 49 -14.80 7.16 -2.83
CA ALA A 49 -14.49 6.24 -1.72
C ALA A 49 -15.52 5.11 -1.60
N LEU A 50 -16.80 5.41 -1.75
CA LEU A 50 -17.88 4.41 -1.76
C LEU A 50 -17.72 3.43 -2.93
N LEU A 51 -17.44 3.92 -4.14
CA LEU A 51 -17.24 3.08 -5.32
C LEU A 51 -16.04 2.12 -5.13
N ASN A 52 -14.93 2.60 -4.57
CA ASN A 52 -13.74 1.79 -4.31
C ASN A 52 -13.87 0.88 -3.08
N THR A 53 -14.86 1.11 -2.21
CA THR A 53 -15.19 0.22 -1.08
C THR A 53 -16.12 -0.91 -1.52
N VAL A 54 -17.00 -0.64 -2.49
CA VAL A 54 -17.88 -1.65 -3.10
C VAL A 54 -17.11 -2.60 -4.03
N TRP A 55 -16.02 -2.11 -4.65
CA TRP A 55 -15.11 -2.91 -5.48
C TRP A 55 -14.06 -3.66 -4.63
#